data_AF-A0A846CSY3-F1
#
_entry.id   AF-A0A846CSY3-F1
#
_cell.length_a   1.000
_cell.length_b   1.000
_cell.length_c   1.000
_cell.angle_alpha   90.00
_cell.angle_beta   90.00
_cell.angle_gamma   90.00
#
_symmetry.space_group_name_H-M   'P 1'
#
loop_
_entity.id
_entity.type
_entity.pdbx_description
1 polymer ?
#
loop_
_entity_poly.entity_id
_entity_poly.type
_entity_poly.pdbx_seq_one_letter_code
_entity_poly.pdbx_strand_id
1 'polypeptide(L)'
;MATKYRTLQKEPTAPKAPSTEYTWEQIMLCHMWKIYCISFPYSYVGSKEYLQKLSTESVREILAHPRVKKLIGTWELVWGMAIFQSRVSRVNDNTLYIAKYNDNNPAKDTYVLSVAGTNMKSFYDLLIEDANFYSTKQWNNGKPWESPPDFKVTTEPSISSGFTRALNLVFNKTTDSNGTIVIDALREITSSSSKPIDLFVVGHSLAGTLAPLTALALLERQSEWDSKNITTLKVVSLAAPSSGNQAFQDYYTSKLGDQTQRLWSSLDIVPNIATKEAVALTASIYEPDIPSTPLVKIICSVWNGEIENHEYKYITPQAPYTGRVNNDFRLENINKYPEVKEFLAEQCAGMLLFAFLSSLQLTSDQLEKIPFVGQVFAPLKGQLEKIIKLYSAIVSKFLAEIIDAGVTADQMVDMIDEKIDSVLQDVLDSIGIPIDISIVMSVLPHNLISGDSIYNLMDWYMQFYYQHVDQYVAYYGVQELYDIKAKITSQVEARLSKEENKKQEANTILLNYGKAKEDDIKDLFNGEGKLLAGISDVVAQLKQSGTVEKTAQPLVVVVEKKKNDKGLLG
;
A
#
# COMPACT_ATOMS: atom_id res chain seq x y z
N MET A 1 3.40 -19.02 15.63
CA MET A 1 2.60 -20.23 15.90
C MET A 1 1.27 -20.02 15.20
N ALA A 2 0.80 -21.00 14.41
CA ALA A 2 -0.39 -20.86 13.57
C ALA A 2 -1.65 -20.63 14.43
N THR A 3 -2.22 -19.44 14.35
CA THR A 3 -3.53 -19.14 14.94
C THR A 3 -4.56 -20.01 14.21
N LYS A 4 -5.20 -20.93 14.93
CA LYS A 4 -6.26 -21.79 14.38
C LYS A 4 -7.50 -20.94 14.09
N TYR A 5 -7.56 -20.35 12.91
CA TYR A 5 -8.78 -19.71 12.42
C TYR A 5 -9.84 -20.79 12.14
N ARG A 6 -11.00 -20.65 12.80
CA ARG A 6 -12.15 -21.52 12.65
C ARG A 6 -12.64 -21.41 11.20
N THR A 7 -12.55 -22.50 10.44
CA THR A 7 -12.92 -22.57 9.02
C THR A 7 -14.40 -22.28 8.80
N LEU A 8 -14.70 -21.10 8.26
CA LEU A 8 -15.94 -20.82 7.53
C LEU A 8 -15.76 -21.39 6.11
N GLN A 9 -15.95 -22.70 5.91
CA GLN A 9 -15.84 -23.29 4.56
C GLN A 9 -17.21 -23.70 4.01
N LYS A 10 -17.62 -23.03 2.94
CA LYS A 10 -18.14 -23.75 1.76
C LYS A 10 -16.95 -23.93 0.83
N GLU A 11 -16.66 -25.15 0.41
CA GLU A 11 -15.61 -25.37 -0.58
C GLU A 11 -15.92 -24.59 -1.88
N PRO A 12 -14.91 -23.93 -2.50
CA PRO A 12 -15.10 -23.32 -3.80
C PRO A 12 -15.55 -24.38 -4.82
N THR A 13 -16.63 -24.13 -5.55
CA THR A 13 -17.22 -25.08 -6.51
C THR A 13 -16.44 -25.20 -7.82
N ALA A 14 -15.25 -24.59 -7.92
CA ALA A 14 -14.44 -24.57 -9.14
C ALA A 14 -13.75 -25.93 -9.37
N PRO A 15 -13.55 -26.35 -10.64
CA PRO A 15 -12.84 -27.58 -10.95
C PRO A 15 -11.38 -27.53 -10.45
N LYS A 16 -10.88 -28.66 -9.94
CA LYS A 16 -9.46 -28.84 -9.62
C LYS A 16 -8.62 -28.74 -10.88
N ALA A 17 -7.46 -28.09 -10.80
CA ALA A 17 -6.51 -28.18 -11.91
C ALA A 17 -5.92 -29.60 -11.97
N PRO A 18 -5.55 -30.12 -13.16
CA PRO A 18 -4.96 -31.44 -13.26
C PRO A 18 -3.70 -31.52 -12.37
N SER A 19 -3.62 -32.57 -11.54
CA SER A 19 -2.49 -32.86 -10.64
C SER A 19 -2.26 -31.92 -9.44
N THR A 20 -3.22 -31.04 -9.11
CA THR A 20 -3.12 -30.12 -7.97
C THR A 20 -4.15 -30.43 -6.88
N GLU A 21 -3.85 -30.07 -5.64
CA GLU A 21 -4.83 -30.11 -4.55
C GLU A 21 -5.81 -28.93 -4.60
N TYR A 22 -5.34 -27.77 -5.07
CA TYR A 22 -6.13 -26.55 -5.20
C TYR A 22 -6.82 -26.42 -6.56
N THR A 23 -7.97 -25.73 -6.56
CA THR A 23 -8.73 -25.33 -7.76
C THR A 23 -8.00 -24.22 -8.52
N TRP A 24 -8.38 -23.98 -9.77
CA TRP A 24 -7.83 -22.85 -10.54
C TRP A 24 -8.01 -21.50 -9.83
N GLU A 25 -9.17 -21.28 -9.22
CA GLU A 25 -9.44 -20.07 -8.44
C GLU A 25 -8.47 -19.92 -7.26
N GLN A 26 -8.29 -20.98 -6.48
CA GLN A 26 -7.31 -21.03 -5.39
C GLN A 26 -5.87 -20.81 -5.90
N ILE A 27 -5.51 -21.37 -7.05
CA ILE A 27 -4.19 -21.17 -7.66
C ILE A 27 -3.97 -19.70 -8.03
N MET A 28 -4.95 -19.04 -8.66
CA MET A 28 -4.87 -17.61 -9.00
C MET A 28 -4.74 -16.75 -7.75
N LEU A 29 -5.51 -17.03 -6.71
CA LEU A 29 -5.38 -16.36 -5.40
C LEU A 29 -3.99 -16.55 -4.80
N CYS A 30 -3.41 -17.74 -4.90
CA CYS A 30 -2.04 -17.98 -4.45
C CYS A 30 -1.01 -17.13 -5.23
N HIS A 31 -1.23 -16.86 -6.51
CA HIS A 31 -0.39 -15.93 -7.28
C HIS A 31 -0.49 -14.49 -6.80
N MET A 32 -1.70 -14.03 -6.45
CA MET A 32 -1.92 -12.74 -5.81
C MET A 32 -1.14 -12.67 -4.47
N TRP A 33 -1.31 -13.64 -3.57
CA TRP A 33 -0.63 -13.61 -2.28
C TRP A 33 0.91 -13.74 -2.38
N LYS A 34 1.42 -14.44 -3.41
CA LYS A 34 2.87 -14.49 -3.71
C LYS A 34 3.43 -13.12 -4.11
N ILE A 35 2.73 -12.31 -4.90
CA ILE A 35 3.25 -10.98 -5.25
C ILE A 35 3.26 -10.04 -4.04
N TYR A 36 2.30 -10.23 -3.13
CA TYR A 36 2.21 -9.58 -1.83
C TYR A 36 3.23 -10.11 -0.80
N CYS A 37 4.25 -10.89 -1.19
CA CYS A 37 5.42 -11.13 -0.33
C CYS A 37 6.14 -9.86 0.06
N ILE A 38 6.10 -8.84 -0.80
CA ILE A 38 6.83 -7.60 -0.58
C ILE A 38 5.96 -6.32 -0.69
N SER A 39 4.69 -6.44 -1.12
CA SER A 39 3.77 -5.31 -1.32
C SER A 39 2.67 -5.19 -0.27
N PHE A 40 2.55 -6.13 0.67
CA PHE A 40 1.54 -6.09 1.73
C PHE A 40 2.05 -5.23 2.89
N PRO A 41 1.20 -4.56 3.71
CA PRO A 41 1.67 -3.58 4.67
C PRO A 41 2.74 -4.21 5.56
N TYR A 42 3.81 -3.44 5.74
CA TYR A 42 5.06 -3.80 6.44
C TYR A 42 6.14 -4.54 5.67
N SER A 43 5.92 -4.98 4.43
CA SER A 43 6.77 -6.07 3.93
C SER A 43 8.26 -5.77 3.95
N TYR A 44 8.84 -4.80 3.22
CA TYR A 44 10.28 -4.54 3.30
C TYR A 44 10.63 -3.11 2.90
N VAL A 45 11.63 -2.54 3.57
CA VAL A 45 12.17 -1.19 3.28
C VAL A 45 13.57 -1.32 2.74
N GLY A 46 13.86 -0.75 1.57
CA GLY A 46 15.18 -0.81 0.96
C GLY A 46 15.24 -0.19 -0.42
N SER A 47 16.41 -0.27 -1.05
CA SER A 47 16.56 0.17 -2.44
C SER A 47 15.76 -0.73 -3.39
N LYS A 48 15.42 -0.22 -4.58
CA LYS A 48 14.78 -1.00 -5.64
C LYS A 48 15.53 -2.31 -5.89
N GLU A 49 16.85 -2.30 -5.96
CA GLU A 49 17.69 -3.47 -6.22
C GLU A 49 17.57 -4.51 -5.11
N TYR A 50 17.61 -4.07 -3.85
CA TYR A 50 17.40 -4.94 -2.70
C TYR A 50 16.02 -5.59 -2.74
N LEU A 51 14.97 -4.79 -2.95
CA LEU A 51 13.59 -5.27 -3.00
C LEU A 51 13.38 -6.23 -4.17
N GLN A 52 13.97 -5.97 -5.34
CA GLN A 52 13.92 -6.88 -6.49
C GLN A 52 14.62 -8.21 -6.19
N LYS A 53 15.79 -8.18 -5.56
CA LYS A 53 16.53 -9.39 -5.16
C LYS A 53 15.73 -10.21 -4.16
N LEU A 54 15.28 -9.60 -3.07
CA LEU A 54 14.48 -10.23 -2.03
C LEU A 54 13.23 -10.90 -2.59
N SER A 55 12.50 -10.19 -3.44
CA SER A 55 11.27 -10.71 -4.06
C SER A 55 11.54 -11.87 -4.99
N THR A 56 12.58 -11.75 -5.82
CA THR A 56 12.93 -12.77 -6.81
C THR A 56 13.37 -14.05 -6.12
N GLU A 57 14.22 -13.95 -5.09
CA GLU A 57 14.63 -15.11 -4.30
C GLU A 57 13.45 -15.74 -3.56
N SER A 58 12.60 -14.93 -2.93
CA SER A 58 11.41 -15.41 -2.22
C SER A 58 10.45 -16.17 -3.14
N VAL A 59 10.08 -15.58 -4.28
CA VAL A 59 9.16 -16.24 -5.24
C VAL A 59 9.76 -17.52 -5.80
N ARG A 60 11.07 -17.54 -6.13
CA ARG A 60 11.74 -18.75 -6.61
C ARG A 60 11.74 -19.85 -5.55
N GLU A 61 12.07 -19.53 -4.30
CA GLU A 61 12.06 -20.50 -3.20
C GLU A 61 10.64 -21.02 -2.91
N ILE A 62 9.62 -20.14 -2.95
CA ILE A 62 8.21 -20.53 -2.81
C ILE A 62 7.79 -21.49 -3.93
N LEU A 63 8.06 -21.17 -5.20
CA LEU A 63 7.71 -22.02 -6.34
C LEU A 63 8.48 -23.35 -6.36
N ALA A 64 9.70 -23.36 -5.79
CA ALA A 64 10.49 -24.58 -5.67
C ALA A 64 10.00 -25.50 -4.53
N HIS A 65 9.27 -24.97 -3.54
CA HIS A 65 8.88 -25.68 -2.33
C HIS A 65 8.00 -26.92 -2.64
N PRO A 66 8.36 -28.13 -2.18
CA PRO A 66 7.66 -29.37 -2.55
C PRO A 66 6.16 -29.35 -2.20
N ARG A 67 5.79 -28.76 -1.05
CA ARG A 67 4.38 -28.64 -0.67
C ARG A 67 3.63 -27.67 -1.58
N VAL A 68 4.25 -26.55 -1.95
CA VAL A 68 3.64 -25.57 -2.87
C VAL A 68 3.39 -26.21 -4.22
N LYS A 69 4.33 -27.03 -4.73
CA LYS A 69 4.13 -27.81 -5.95
C LYS A 69 2.94 -28.77 -5.89
N LYS A 70 2.65 -29.38 -4.74
CA LYS A 70 1.43 -30.20 -4.57
C LYS A 70 0.15 -29.37 -4.54
N LEU A 71 0.21 -28.19 -3.91
CA LEU A 71 -0.93 -27.30 -3.79
C LEU A 71 -1.32 -26.72 -5.14
N ILE A 72 -0.37 -26.10 -5.85
CA ILE A 72 -0.65 -25.29 -7.05
C ILE A 72 -0.02 -25.84 -8.35
N GLY A 73 0.70 -26.96 -8.27
CA GLY A 73 1.44 -27.53 -9.40
C GLY A 73 2.81 -26.88 -9.61
N THR A 74 3.49 -27.24 -10.70
CA THR A 74 4.85 -26.75 -10.99
C THR A 74 4.79 -25.48 -11.81
N TRP A 75 5.35 -24.40 -11.28
CA TRP A 75 5.40 -23.10 -11.95
C TRP A 75 6.85 -22.60 -12.06
N GLU A 76 7.11 -21.85 -13.11
CA GLU A 76 8.41 -21.22 -13.38
C GLU A 76 8.24 -19.70 -13.50
N LEU A 77 9.08 -18.94 -12.81
CA LEU A 77 9.17 -17.49 -12.96
C LEU A 77 9.91 -17.18 -14.28
N VAL A 78 9.18 -16.75 -15.31
CA VAL A 78 9.72 -16.52 -16.66
C VAL A 78 10.04 -15.05 -16.95
N TRP A 79 9.43 -14.12 -16.21
CA TRP A 79 9.79 -12.70 -16.23
C TRP A 79 9.48 -12.02 -14.89
N GLY A 80 10.28 -11.02 -14.54
CA GLY A 80 10.23 -10.33 -13.25
C GLY A 80 11.18 -10.94 -12.21
N MET A 81 11.17 -10.49 -10.96
CA MET A 81 10.27 -9.49 -10.37
C MET A 81 10.57 -8.08 -10.91
N ALA A 82 9.59 -7.48 -11.57
CA ALA A 82 9.67 -6.11 -12.05
C ALA A 82 9.14 -5.17 -10.98
N ILE A 83 9.90 -4.12 -10.64
CA ILE A 83 9.55 -3.17 -9.58
C ILE A 83 9.65 -1.74 -10.10
N PHE A 84 8.63 -0.95 -9.78
CA PHE A 84 8.72 0.51 -9.77
C PHE A 84 8.82 1.00 -8.33
N GLN A 85 9.75 1.91 -8.09
CA GLN A 85 9.95 2.61 -6.83
C GLN A 85 10.28 4.07 -7.19
N SER A 86 9.46 5.00 -6.72
CA SER A 86 9.69 6.43 -6.87
C SER A 86 10.89 6.87 -6.03
N ARG A 87 11.50 8.01 -6.39
CA ARG A 87 12.78 8.45 -5.80
C ARG A 87 12.75 8.68 -4.29
N VAL A 88 11.58 8.98 -3.74
CA VAL A 88 11.37 9.26 -2.32
C VAL A 88 10.77 8.07 -1.58
N SER A 89 10.34 7.03 -2.30
CA SER A 89 9.80 5.81 -1.72
C SER A 89 10.93 4.89 -1.31
N ARG A 90 10.79 4.28 -0.13
CA ARG A 90 11.68 3.21 0.35
C ARG A 90 11.00 1.84 0.29
N VAL A 91 9.82 1.78 -0.30
CA VAL A 91 9.03 0.56 -0.52
C VAL A 91 8.81 0.41 -2.03
N ASN A 92 8.21 -0.70 -2.45
CA ASN A 92 7.77 -0.88 -3.82
C ASN A 92 6.42 -0.19 -4.05
N ASP A 93 6.34 0.58 -5.13
CA ASP A 93 5.11 1.29 -5.51
C ASP A 93 4.29 0.43 -6.49
N ASN A 94 4.95 -0.32 -7.37
CA ASN A 94 4.32 -1.37 -8.17
C ASN A 94 5.23 -2.59 -8.30
N THR A 95 4.62 -3.76 -8.45
CA THR A 95 5.36 -5.00 -8.68
C THR A 95 4.61 -5.88 -9.67
N LEU A 96 5.35 -6.49 -10.61
CA LEU A 96 4.81 -7.41 -11.60
C LEU A 96 5.73 -8.63 -11.76
N TYR A 97 5.13 -9.77 -12.09
CA TYR A 97 5.87 -10.91 -12.62
C TYR A 97 4.99 -11.76 -13.54
N ILE A 98 5.65 -12.56 -14.39
CA ILE A 98 4.99 -13.59 -15.20
C ILE A 98 5.53 -14.96 -14.79
N ALA A 99 4.62 -15.89 -14.51
CA ALA A 99 4.97 -17.29 -14.27
C ALA A 99 4.29 -18.21 -15.29
N LYS A 100 5.01 -19.24 -15.74
CA LYS A 100 4.52 -20.30 -16.63
C LYS A 100 4.11 -21.53 -15.84
N TYR A 101 2.98 -22.13 -16.18
CA TYR A 101 2.58 -23.43 -15.66
C TYR A 101 3.25 -24.56 -16.43
N ASN A 102 3.98 -25.43 -15.74
CA ASN A 102 4.72 -26.54 -16.32
C ASN A 102 3.95 -27.85 -16.14
N ASP A 103 2.83 -27.97 -16.86
CA ASP A 103 1.97 -29.17 -16.87
C ASP A 103 2.21 -30.08 -18.08
N ASN A 104 3.20 -29.75 -18.92
CA ASN A 104 3.50 -30.43 -20.18
C ASN A 104 2.29 -30.54 -21.12
N ASN A 105 1.33 -29.62 -21.04
CA ASN A 105 0.14 -29.66 -21.89
C ASN A 105 0.54 -29.47 -23.37
N PRO A 106 0.26 -30.44 -24.26
CA PRO A 106 0.64 -30.33 -25.66
C PRO A 106 -0.23 -29.34 -26.44
N ALA A 107 -1.44 -29.03 -25.96
CA ALA A 107 -2.42 -28.22 -26.69
C ALA A 107 -2.26 -26.71 -26.47
N LYS A 108 -1.81 -26.29 -25.29
CA LYS A 108 -1.65 -24.87 -24.94
C LYS A 108 -0.66 -24.69 -23.79
N ASP A 109 -0.07 -23.50 -23.72
CA ASP A 109 0.70 -23.07 -22.55
C ASP A 109 -0.17 -22.14 -21.67
N THR A 110 0.05 -22.17 -20.36
CA THR A 110 -0.67 -21.30 -19.40
C THR A 110 0.32 -20.41 -18.66
N TYR A 111 0.02 -19.13 -18.57
CA TYR A 111 0.81 -18.13 -17.85
C TYR A 111 -0.06 -17.32 -16.90
N VAL A 112 0.55 -16.78 -15.86
CA VAL A 112 -0.04 -15.81 -14.94
C VAL A 112 0.81 -14.55 -14.94
N LEU A 113 0.22 -13.43 -15.32
CA LEU A 113 0.71 -12.08 -15.05
C LEU A 113 0.10 -11.61 -13.73
N SER A 114 0.92 -11.57 -12.68
CA SER A 114 0.50 -11.06 -11.37
C SER A 114 0.86 -9.59 -11.25
N VAL A 115 -0.08 -8.78 -10.79
CA VAL A 115 0.08 -7.33 -10.57
C VAL A 115 -0.14 -7.02 -9.08
N ALA A 116 0.73 -6.19 -8.52
CA ALA A 116 0.56 -5.58 -7.21
C ALA A 116 0.74 -4.05 -7.32
N GLY A 117 -0.11 -3.33 -6.58
CA GLY A 117 -0.06 -1.88 -6.42
C GLY A 117 0.76 -1.48 -5.19
N THR A 118 0.60 -0.23 -4.76
CA THR A 118 1.29 0.36 -3.63
C THR A 118 1.05 -0.43 -2.35
N ASN A 119 2.03 -0.38 -1.45
CA ASN A 119 1.89 -0.84 -0.07
C ASN A 119 0.74 -0.08 0.65
N MET A 120 -0.18 -0.80 1.30
CA MET A 120 -1.32 -0.26 2.05
C MET A 120 -0.95 0.44 3.38
N LYS A 121 0.11 1.28 3.38
CA LYS A 121 0.55 2.01 4.58
C LYS A 121 -0.46 3.01 5.10
N SER A 122 -1.35 3.50 4.25
CA SER A 122 -2.42 4.42 4.62
C SER A 122 -3.61 4.16 3.71
N PHE A 123 -4.71 3.70 4.27
CA PHE A 123 -6.00 3.59 3.61
C PHE A 123 -6.42 4.96 3.08
N TYR A 124 -6.15 6.04 3.83
CA TYR A 124 -6.38 7.40 3.34
C TYR A 124 -5.57 7.73 2.07
N ASP A 125 -4.26 7.40 2.03
CA ASP A 125 -3.41 7.64 0.86
C ASP A 125 -3.84 6.77 -0.33
N LEU A 126 -4.18 5.50 -0.06
CA LEU A 126 -4.74 4.56 -1.04
C LEU A 126 -5.98 5.15 -1.73
N LEU A 127 -6.81 5.79 -0.93
CA LEU A 127 -8.10 6.34 -1.30
C LEU A 127 -7.95 7.67 -2.08
N ILE A 128 -7.29 8.67 -1.50
CA ILE A 128 -7.26 10.03 -2.05
C ILE A 128 -6.19 10.20 -3.12
N GLU A 129 -4.99 9.67 -2.88
CA GLU A 129 -3.83 9.97 -3.72
C GLU A 129 -3.61 8.92 -4.82
N ASP A 130 -3.68 7.64 -4.44
CA ASP A 130 -3.35 6.53 -5.34
C ASP A 130 -4.48 6.27 -6.33
N ALA A 131 -5.72 6.23 -5.86
CA ALA A 131 -6.87 6.02 -6.72
C ALA A 131 -7.38 7.31 -7.39
N ASN A 132 -7.19 8.48 -6.77
CA ASN A 132 -7.52 9.82 -7.32
C ASN A 132 -8.88 9.82 -8.04
N PHE A 133 -9.94 9.71 -7.26
CA PHE A 133 -11.30 9.64 -7.78
C PHE A 133 -11.89 10.99 -8.18
N TYR A 134 -11.27 12.11 -7.77
CA TYR A 134 -11.73 13.48 -8.06
C TYR A 134 -11.60 13.89 -9.54
N SER A 135 -10.91 13.09 -10.36
CA SER A 135 -10.82 13.32 -11.79
C SER A 135 -10.75 11.99 -12.53
N THR A 136 -11.26 11.98 -13.76
CA THR A 136 -11.19 10.83 -14.66
C THR A 136 -10.37 11.16 -15.89
N LYS A 137 -10.03 10.14 -16.66
CA LYS A 137 -9.45 10.26 -17.98
C LYS A 137 -10.17 9.28 -18.90
N GLN A 138 -10.45 9.74 -20.12
CA GLN A 138 -11.06 8.91 -21.13
C GLN A 138 -10.18 7.70 -21.45
N TRP A 139 -10.83 6.56 -21.63
CA TRP A 139 -10.20 5.35 -22.09
C TRP A 139 -9.75 5.53 -23.55
N ASN A 140 -8.45 5.43 -23.80
CA ASN A 140 -7.85 5.72 -25.10
C ASN A 140 -7.10 4.49 -25.64
N ASN A 141 -7.83 3.47 -26.09
CA ASN A 141 -7.28 2.30 -26.77
C ASN A 141 -6.07 1.66 -26.03
N GLY A 142 -6.24 1.42 -24.73
CA GLY A 142 -5.21 0.81 -23.88
C GLY A 142 -4.12 1.76 -23.41
N LYS A 143 -4.24 3.07 -23.70
CA LYS A 143 -3.31 4.14 -23.30
C LYS A 143 -4.04 5.34 -22.66
N PRO A 144 -4.92 5.12 -21.65
CA PRO A 144 -5.71 6.20 -21.04
C PRO A 144 -4.85 7.30 -20.37
N TRP A 145 -3.56 7.02 -20.09
CA TRP A 145 -2.64 8.03 -19.55
C TRP A 145 -2.30 9.15 -20.53
N GLU A 146 -2.51 8.94 -21.84
CA GLU A 146 -2.33 9.95 -22.90
C GLU A 146 -3.52 10.91 -22.99
N SER A 147 -4.66 10.57 -22.40
CA SER A 147 -5.84 11.42 -22.36
C SER A 147 -5.64 12.60 -21.39
N PRO A 148 -6.23 13.77 -21.67
CA PRO A 148 -6.29 14.86 -20.70
C PRO A 148 -7.19 14.47 -19.51
N PRO A 149 -6.92 14.99 -18.29
CA PRO A 149 -7.84 14.83 -17.16
C PRO A 149 -9.16 15.55 -17.40
N ASP A 150 -10.25 14.90 -17.01
CA ASP A 150 -11.60 15.43 -16.97
C ASP A 150 -12.09 15.49 -15.51
N PHE A 151 -12.44 16.70 -15.09
CA PHE A 151 -12.92 17.01 -13.74
C PHE A 151 -14.44 17.06 -13.67
N LYS A 152 -15.13 16.85 -14.79
CA LYS A 152 -16.60 16.85 -14.88
C LYS A 152 -17.13 15.45 -15.15
N VAL A 153 -18.44 15.28 -14.92
CA VAL A 153 -19.16 14.08 -15.35
C VAL A 153 -19.04 13.94 -16.87
N THR A 154 -18.77 12.72 -17.32
CA THR A 154 -18.67 12.40 -18.75
C THR A 154 -19.42 11.11 -19.08
N THR A 155 -20.02 11.09 -20.27
CA THR A 155 -20.69 9.91 -20.83
C THR A 155 -19.74 9.00 -21.60
N GLU A 156 -18.51 9.45 -21.85
CA GLU A 156 -17.49 8.67 -22.54
C GLU A 156 -16.84 7.66 -21.59
N PRO A 157 -16.45 6.45 -22.06
CA PRO A 157 -15.73 5.48 -21.26
C PRO A 157 -14.52 6.11 -20.57
N SER A 158 -14.56 6.25 -19.25
CA SER A 158 -13.52 6.94 -18.49
C SER A 158 -13.22 6.22 -17.18
N ILE A 159 -11.94 6.26 -16.78
CA ILE A 159 -11.45 5.68 -15.53
C ILE A 159 -10.77 6.75 -14.68
N SER A 160 -10.64 6.51 -13.38
CA SER A 160 -10.01 7.48 -12.47
C SER A 160 -8.59 7.83 -12.91
N SER A 161 -8.17 9.06 -12.65
CA SER A 161 -6.81 9.53 -12.95
C SER A 161 -5.76 8.70 -12.23
N GLY A 162 -6.04 8.18 -11.03
CA GLY A 162 -5.12 7.34 -10.28
C GLY A 162 -4.85 6.02 -10.98
N PHE A 163 -5.90 5.34 -11.45
CA PHE A 163 -5.74 4.12 -12.24
C PHE A 163 -5.05 4.36 -13.58
N THR A 164 -5.24 5.51 -14.24
CA THR A 164 -4.46 5.82 -15.44
C THR A 164 -2.97 5.99 -15.15
N ARG A 165 -2.62 6.63 -14.02
CA ARG A 165 -1.23 6.79 -13.58
C ARG A 165 -0.62 5.43 -13.29
N ALA A 166 -1.31 4.59 -12.52
CA ALA A 166 -0.86 3.25 -12.18
C ALA A 166 -0.68 2.35 -13.44
N LEU A 167 -1.59 2.43 -14.42
CA LEU A 167 -1.40 1.75 -15.71
C LEU A 167 -0.16 2.23 -16.47
N ASN A 168 0.10 3.54 -16.49
CA ASN A 168 1.33 4.08 -17.08
C ASN A 168 2.58 3.52 -16.38
N LEU A 169 2.54 3.38 -15.05
CA LEU A 169 3.63 2.77 -14.30
C LEU A 169 3.82 1.29 -14.67
N VAL A 170 2.73 0.53 -14.76
CA VAL A 170 2.72 -0.89 -15.19
C VAL A 170 3.38 -1.05 -16.56
N PHE A 171 2.96 -0.26 -17.56
CA PHE A 171 3.41 -0.45 -18.93
C PHE A 171 4.74 0.21 -19.27
N ASN A 172 5.07 1.34 -18.65
CA ASN A 172 6.16 2.20 -19.13
C ASN A 172 7.28 2.47 -18.11
N LYS A 173 7.12 2.09 -16.84
CA LYS A 173 8.10 2.40 -15.77
C LYS A 173 8.53 1.22 -14.93
N THR A 174 7.72 0.17 -14.85
CA THR A 174 8.03 -1.01 -14.06
C THR A 174 8.91 -1.96 -14.88
N THR A 175 10.14 -2.17 -14.42
CA THR A 175 11.14 -3.00 -15.13
C THR A 175 11.67 -4.11 -14.22
N ASP A 176 12.04 -5.24 -14.81
CA ASP A 176 12.83 -6.27 -14.14
C ASP A 176 14.29 -5.82 -13.93
N SER A 177 15.14 -6.74 -13.47
CA SER A 177 16.58 -6.47 -13.24
C SER A 177 17.36 -6.19 -14.52
N ASN A 178 16.83 -6.57 -15.69
CA ASN A 178 17.45 -6.35 -16.99
C ASN A 178 16.95 -5.07 -17.68
N GLY A 179 15.99 -4.37 -17.07
CA GLY A 179 15.37 -3.18 -17.64
C GLY A 179 14.18 -3.48 -18.56
N THR A 180 13.71 -4.73 -18.62
CA THR A 180 12.62 -5.18 -19.50
C THR A 180 11.25 -4.83 -18.91
N ILE A 181 10.36 -4.27 -19.73
CA ILE A 181 8.95 -3.99 -19.39
C ILE A 181 8.02 -5.14 -19.81
N VAL A 182 6.79 -5.14 -19.28
CA VAL A 182 5.82 -6.23 -19.49
C VAL A 182 5.48 -6.50 -20.97
N ILE A 183 5.39 -5.46 -21.81
CA ILE A 183 5.07 -5.61 -23.24
C ILE A 183 6.19 -6.35 -23.99
N ASP A 184 7.44 -6.04 -23.69
CA ASP A 184 8.59 -6.69 -24.35
C ASP A 184 8.73 -8.14 -23.89
N ALA A 185 8.51 -8.41 -22.60
CA ALA A 185 8.49 -9.77 -22.07
C ALA A 185 7.39 -10.64 -22.72
N LEU A 186 6.18 -10.10 -22.84
CA LEU A 186 5.08 -10.78 -23.52
C LEU A 186 5.39 -10.99 -25.01
N ARG A 187 6.01 -10.02 -25.69
CA ARG A 187 6.46 -10.17 -27.08
C ARG A 187 7.46 -11.31 -27.24
N GLU A 188 8.40 -11.46 -26.33
CA GLU A 188 9.37 -12.56 -26.35
C GLU A 188 8.68 -13.92 -26.16
N ILE A 189 7.76 -14.00 -25.20
CA ILE A 189 6.99 -15.23 -24.90
C ILE A 189 6.14 -15.66 -26.12
N THR A 190 5.39 -14.75 -26.73
CA THR A 190 4.50 -15.09 -27.87
C THR A 190 5.30 -15.36 -29.15
N SER A 191 6.42 -14.66 -29.36
CA SER A 191 7.29 -14.85 -30.51
C SER A 191 8.00 -16.20 -30.48
N SER A 192 8.36 -16.68 -29.28
CA SER A 192 8.99 -17.99 -29.09
C SER A 192 7.98 -19.15 -29.01
N SER A 193 6.72 -18.88 -28.66
CA SER A 193 5.69 -19.93 -28.56
C SER A 193 5.22 -20.44 -29.93
N SER A 194 5.03 -21.76 -30.00
CA SER A 194 4.36 -22.44 -31.11
C SER A 194 2.94 -22.92 -30.76
N LYS A 195 2.49 -22.68 -29.53
CA LYS A 195 1.20 -23.14 -29.01
C LYS A 195 0.29 -21.95 -28.67
N PRO A 196 -1.04 -22.14 -28.71
CA PRO A 196 -1.98 -21.23 -28.06
C PRO A 196 -1.58 -20.96 -26.59
N ILE A 197 -1.86 -19.75 -26.12
CA ILE A 197 -1.53 -19.30 -24.77
C ILE A 197 -2.80 -18.88 -24.03
N ASP A 198 -2.98 -19.39 -22.82
CA ASP A 198 -3.87 -18.77 -21.83
C ASP A 198 -3.03 -17.86 -20.92
N LEU A 199 -3.34 -16.56 -20.89
CA LEU A 199 -2.71 -15.59 -19.99
C LEU A 199 -3.73 -15.09 -18.97
N PHE A 200 -3.56 -15.51 -17.71
CA PHE A 200 -4.32 -15.00 -16.58
C PHE A 200 -3.67 -13.71 -16.07
N VAL A 201 -4.45 -12.63 -15.96
CA VAL A 201 -4.03 -11.38 -15.32
C VAL A 201 -4.72 -11.31 -13.96
N VAL A 202 -3.93 -11.22 -12.89
CA VAL A 202 -4.44 -11.34 -11.52
C VAL A 202 -3.96 -10.21 -10.62
N GLY A 203 -4.80 -9.79 -9.68
CA GLY A 203 -4.45 -8.80 -8.67
C GLY A 203 -5.46 -8.74 -7.52
N HIS A 204 -5.04 -8.13 -6.41
CA HIS A 204 -5.82 -7.94 -5.19
C HIS A 204 -5.87 -6.46 -4.81
N SER A 205 -6.92 -6.00 -4.11
CA SER A 205 -7.07 -4.61 -3.65
C SER A 205 -7.02 -3.62 -4.82
N LEU A 206 -6.23 -2.55 -4.74
CA LEU A 206 -5.95 -1.65 -5.86
C LEU A 206 -5.50 -2.40 -7.13
N ALA A 207 -4.68 -3.44 -6.98
CA ALA A 207 -4.27 -4.28 -8.10
C ALA A 207 -5.38 -5.21 -8.62
N GLY A 208 -6.39 -5.48 -7.80
CA GLY A 208 -7.64 -6.11 -8.22
C GLY A 208 -8.33 -5.29 -9.29
N THR A 209 -8.20 -3.95 -9.26
CA THR A 209 -8.66 -3.06 -10.33
C THR A 209 -7.64 -2.94 -11.46
N LEU A 210 -6.34 -2.93 -11.17
CA LEU A 210 -5.32 -2.87 -12.22
C LEU A 210 -5.27 -4.12 -13.10
N ALA A 211 -5.58 -5.30 -12.58
CA ALA A 211 -5.60 -6.54 -13.35
C ALA A 211 -6.57 -6.50 -14.56
N PRO A 212 -7.88 -6.21 -14.38
CA PRO A 212 -8.81 -6.08 -15.50
C PRO A 212 -8.40 -4.93 -16.45
N LEU A 213 -7.96 -3.79 -15.92
CA LEU A 213 -7.50 -2.67 -16.76
C LEU A 213 -6.26 -3.01 -17.59
N THR A 214 -5.30 -3.73 -17.00
CA THR A 214 -4.09 -4.22 -17.68
C THR A 214 -4.47 -5.20 -18.77
N ALA A 215 -5.40 -6.13 -18.50
CA ALA A 215 -5.89 -7.08 -19.49
C ALA A 215 -6.60 -6.37 -20.65
N LEU A 216 -7.46 -5.38 -20.39
CA LEU A 216 -8.12 -4.62 -21.46
C LEU A 216 -7.10 -3.85 -22.30
N ALA A 217 -6.12 -3.21 -21.67
CA ALA A 217 -5.05 -2.51 -22.38
C ALA A 217 -4.18 -3.47 -23.22
N LEU A 218 -3.89 -4.67 -22.71
CA LEU A 218 -3.18 -5.71 -23.46
C LEU A 218 -4.00 -6.20 -24.67
N LEU A 219 -5.32 -6.38 -24.51
CA LEU A 219 -6.22 -6.79 -25.59
C LEU A 219 -6.23 -5.75 -26.72
N GLU A 220 -6.35 -4.47 -26.39
CA GLU A 220 -6.42 -3.40 -27.39
C GLU A 220 -5.07 -3.12 -28.06
N ARG A 221 -3.98 -3.49 -27.37
CA ARG A 221 -2.61 -3.37 -27.86
C ARG A 221 -2.04 -4.71 -28.30
N GLN A 222 -2.88 -5.70 -28.59
CA GLN A 222 -2.44 -7.08 -28.86
C GLN A 222 -1.43 -7.17 -30.01
N SER A 223 -1.57 -6.35 -31.05
CA SER A 223 -0.61 -6.28 -32.16
C SER A 223 0.80 -5.83 -31.74
N GLU A 224 0.97 -5.15 -30.60
CA GLU A 224 2.28 -4.69 -30.09
C GLU A 224 3.10 -5.83 -29.45
N TRP A 225 2.45 -6.92 -29.01
CA TRP A 225 3.10 -7.98 -28.21
C TRP A 225 2.68 -9.41 -28.58
N ASP A 226 1.62 -9.64 -29.34
CA ASP A 226 1.16 -10.95 -29.80
C ASP A 226 0.82 -10.89 -31.30
N SER A 227 1.85 -10.71 -32.12
CA SER A 227 1.69 -10.59 -33.59
C SER A 227 1.12 -11.85 -34.24
N LYS A 228 1.12 -12.99 -33.53
CA LYS A 228 0.55 -14.26 -34.00
C LYS A 228 -0.90 -14.46 -33.59
N ASN A 229 -1.44 -13.59 -32.72
CA ASN A 229 -2.79 -13.70 -32.16
C ASN A 229 -3.07 -15.08 -31.53
N ILE A 230 -2.11 -15.57 -30.73
CA ILE A 230 -2.19 -16.91 -30.10
C ILE A 230 -2.64 -16.86 -28.64
N THR A 231 -2.79 -15.66 -28.07
CA THR A 231 -3.08 -15.48 -26.64
C THR A 231 -4.55 -15.20 -26.38
N THR A 232 -5.11 -15.93 -25.42
CA THR A 232 -6.42 -15.66 -24.81
C THR A 232 -6.19 -15.05 -23.42
N LEU A 233 -6.77 -13.87 -23.18
CA LEU A 233 -6.69 -13.17 -21.90
C LEU A 233 -7.83 -13.62 -20.97
N LYS A 234 -7.47 -13.88 -19.71
CA LYS A 234 -8.38 -14.20 -18.62
C LYS A 234 -8.06 -13.33 -17.41
N VAL A 235 -9.05 -12.97 -16.62
CA VAL A 235 -8.86 -12.05 -15.49
C VAL A 235 -9.43 -12.66 -14.22
N VAL A 236 -8.64 -12.59 -13.14
CA VAL A 236 -9.17 -12.79 -11.78
C VAL A 236 -8.86 -11.55 -10.96
N SER A 237 -9.92 -10.87 -10.52
CA SER A 237 -9.88 -9.61 -9.79
C SER A 237 -10.38 -9.86 -8.36
N LEU A 238 -9.55 -9.62 -7.36
CA LEU A 238 -9.90 -9.82 -5.94
C LEU A 238 -9.99 -8.47 -5.22
N ALA A 239 -11.04 -8.26 -4.42
CA ALA A 239 -11.18 -7.12 -3.52
C ALA A 239 -11.01 -5.75 -4.22
N ALA A 240 -11.49 -5.64 -5.46
CA ALA A 240 -11.21 -4.49 -6.33
C ALA A 240 -12.20 -3.34 -6.14
N PRO A 241 -11.75 -2.09 -5.93
CA PRO A 241 -12.61 -0.92 -6.10
C PRO A 241 -13.04 -0.71 -7.55
N SER A 242 -14.12 0.05 -7.75
CA SER A 242 -14.57 0.50 -9.07
C SER A 242 -13.52 1.38 -9.76
N SER A 243 -13.28 1.15 -11.06
CA SER A 243 -12.25 1.87 -11.84
C SER A 243 -12.75 3.12 -12.55
N GLY A 244 -14.02 3.15 -12.93
CA GLY A 244 -14.55 4.11 -13.90
C GLY A 244 -16.07 4.16 -13.95
N ASN A 245 -16.57 5.03 -14.82
CA ASN A 245 -17.99 5.29 -15.00
C ASN A 245 -18.74 4.13 -15.69
N GLN A 246 -20.07 4.22 -15.77
CA GLN A 246 -20.91 3.18 -16.39
C GLN A 246 -20.50 2.89 -17.85
N ALA A 247 -20.20 3.91 -18.65
CA ALA A 247 -19.78 3.73 -20.04
C ALA A 247 -18.50 2.90 -20.16
N PHE A 248 -17.54 3.08 -19.23
CA PHE A 248 -16.36 2.23 -19.17
C PHE A 248 -16.71 0.79 -18.77
N GLN A 249 -17.62 0.60 -17.82
CA GLN A 249 -18.01 -0.75 -17.41
C GLN A 249 -18.73 -1.51 -18.52
N ASP A 250 -19.59 -0.84 -19.29
CA ASP A 250 -20.27 -1.43 -20.44
C ASP A 250 -19.25 -1.79 -21.52
N TYR A 251 -18.30 -0.89 -21.79
CA TYR A 251 -17.21 -1.13 -22.72
C TYR A 251 -16.36 -2.33 -22.31
N TYR A 252 -15.89 -2.37 -21.05
CA TYR A 252 -15.12 -3.48 -20.50
C TYR A 252 -15.88 -4.81 -20.60
N THR A 253 -17.15 -4.82 -20.18
CA THR A 253 -18.00 -6.02 -20.19
C THR A 253 -18.15 -6.57 -21.60
N SER A 254 -18.31 -5.71 -22.61
CA SER A 254 -18.39 -6.11 -24.03
C SER A 254 -17.13 -6.78 -24.58
N LYS A 255 -15.97 -6.59 -23.93
CA LYS A 255 -14.67 -7.10 -24.39
C LYS A 255 -14.18 -8.30 -23.58
N LEU A 256 -14.26 -8.22 -22.26
CA LEU A 256 -13.64 -9.16 -21.33
C LEU A 256 -14.59 -9.67 -20.24
N GLY A 257 -15.87 -9.29 -20.25
CA GLY A 257 -16.83 -9.67 -19.22
C GLY A 257 -16.88 -11.18 -18.99
N ASP A 258 -17.01 -11.97 -20.06
CA ASP A 258 -17.05 -13.44 -20.00
C ASP A 258 -15.71 -14.09 -19.62
N GLN A 259 -14.60 -13.34 -19.69
CA GLN A 259 -13.26 -13.80 -19.34
C GLN A 259 -12.82 -13.33 -17.94
N THR A 260 -13.71 -12.66 -17.20
CA THR A 260 -13.37 -12.01 -15.94
C THR A 260 -14.11 -12.64 -14.79
N GLN A 261 -13.37 -12.99 -13.74
CA GLN A 261 -13.90 -13.41 -12.46
C GLN A 261 -13.57 -12.33 -11.42
N ARG A 262 -14.60 -11.72 -10.82
CA ARG A 262 -14.50 -10.75 -9.74
C ARG A 262 -14.89 -11.43 -8.42
N LEU A 263 -13.94 -11.46 -7.50
CA LEU A 263 -14.05 -12.08 -6.19
C LEU A 263 -14.05 -10.98 -5.13
N TRP A 264 -15.09 -10.92 -4.31
CA TRP A 264 -15.20 -9.89 -3.27
C TRP A 264 -16.16 -10.28 -2.15
N SER A 265 -15.93 -9.70 -0.97
CA SER A 265 -16.78 -9.85 0.22
C SER A 265 -17.72 -8.66 0.38
N SER A 266 -18.94 -8.90 0.83
CA SER A 266 -19.87 -7.83 1.22
C SER A 266 -19.43 -7.06 2.46
N LEU A 267 -18.47 -7.57 3.24
CA LEU A 267 -17.92 -6.93 4.45
C LEU A 267 -16.53 -6.30 4.21
N ASP A 268 -15.99 -6.43 3.01
CA ASP A 268 -14.78 -5.72 2.62
C ASP A 268 -15.17 -4.32 2.10
N ILE A 269 -14.59 -3.28 2.71
CA ILE A 269 -14.91 -1.90 2.34
C ILE A 269 -14.29 -1.53 0.99
N VAL A 270 -13.15 -2.11 0.60
CA VAL A 270 -12.37 -1.67 -0.57
C VAL A 270 -13.16 -1.81 -1.88
N PRO A 271 -13.89 -2.90 -2.13
CA PRO A 271 -14.81 -2.95 -3.27
C PRO A 271 -15.82 -1.79 -3.25
N ASN A 272 -16.35 -1.46 -2.07
CA ASN A 272 -17.46 -0.52 -1.88
C ASN A 272 -17.04 0.95 -1.88
N ILE A 273 -15.75 1.28 -1.72
CA ILE A 273 -15.29 2.66 -1.61
C ILE A 273 -15.55 3.50 -2.85
N ALA A 274 -15.73 2.93 -4.03
CA ALA A 274 -15.85 3.74 -5.25
C ALA A 274 -17.26 3.79 -5.80
N THR A 275 -18.30 3.67 -4.97
CA THR A 275 -19.70 3.92 -5.40
C THR A 275 -20.46 4.69 -4.33
N LYS A 276 -21.29 5.65 -4.73
CA LYS A 276 -22.04 6.51 -3.81
C LYS A 276 -22.89 5.71 -2.82
N GLU A 277 -23.64 4.75 -3.35
CA GLU A 277 -24.54 3.93 -2.54
C GLU A 277 -23.77 3.08 -1.52
N ALA A 278 -22.62 2.53 -1.91
CA ALA A 278 -21.88 1.64 -1.03
C ALA A 278 -21.01 2.39 -0.01
N VAL A 279 -20.48 3.56 -0.36
CA VAL A 279 -19.79 4.45 0.60
C VAL A 279 -20.71 4.86 1.75
N ALA A 280 -21.98 5.16 1.45
CA ALA A 280 -22.95 5.49 2.48
C ALA A 280 -23.17 4.36 3.50
N LEU A 281 -22.92 3.10 3.10
CA LEU A 281 -23.06 1.91 3.93
C LEU A 281 -21.76 1.50 4.61
N THR A 282 -20.60 1.96 4.13
CA THR A 282 -19.27 1.62 4.68
C THR A 282 -19.17 1.98 6.17
N ALA A 283 -19.78 3.08 6.60
CA ALA A 283 -19.71 3.50 8.00
C ALA A 283 -20.37 2.52 8.98
N SER A 284 -21.41 1.80 8.55
CA SER A 284 -22.18 0.87 9.37
C SER A 284 -22.01 -0.60 8.93
N ILE A 285 -21.04 -0.89 8.06
CA ILE A 285 -20.86 -2.21 7.45
C ILE A 285 -20.60 -3.34 8.46
N TYR A 286 -20.12 -3.00 9.66
CA TYR A 286 -19.84 -3.95 10.74
C TYR A 286 -20.87 -3.92 11.87
N GLU A 287 -21.95 -3.15 11.75
CA GLU A 287 -23.03 -3.17 12.74
C GLU A 287 -23.83 -4.49 12.68
N PRO A 288 -24.37 -4.96 13.81
CA PRO A 288 -24.29 -4.36 15.15
C PRO A 288 -23.04 -4.74 15.95
N ASP A 289 -22.16 -5.60 15.41
CA ASP A 289 -21.00 -6.14 16.15
C ASP A 289 -19.95 -5.06 16.48
N ILE A 290 -19.72 -4.10 15.57
CA ILE A 290 -18.89 -2.91 15.79
C ILE A 290 -19.73 -1.67 15.55
N PRO A 291 -19.96 -0.84 16.59
CA PRO A 291 -20.69 0.41 16.43
C PRO A 291 -20.02 1.35 15.43
N SER A 292 -20.81 1.96 14.56
CA SER A 292 -20.33 3.06 13.71
C SER A 292 -19.95 4.28 14.55
N THR A 293 -18.85 4.97 14.18
CA THR A 293 -18.37 6.16 14.89
C THR A 293 -18.58 7.43 14.08
N PRO A 294 -18.70 8.61 14.73
CA PRO A 294 -18.69 9.89 14.03
C PRO A 294 -17.46 10.08 13.13
N LEU A 295 -16.29 9.57 13.54
CA LEU A 295 -15.04 9.64 12.77
C LEU A 295 -15.18 8.93 11.42
N VAL A 296 -15.66 7.68 11.42
CA VAL A 296 -15.88 6.92 10.18
C VAL A 296 -16.94 7.58 9.30
N LYS A 297 -18.01 8.12 9.90
CA LYS A 297 -19.09 8.82 9.18
C LYS A 297 -18.62 10.09 8.47
N ILE A 298 -17.82 10.93 9.13
CA ILE A 298 -17.25 12.14 8.51
C ILE A 298 -16.42 11.77 7.29
N ILE A 299 -15.59 10.74 7.40
CA ILE A 299 -14.73 10.31 6.29
C ILE A 299 -15.57 9.78 5.13
N CYS A 300 -16.55 8.92 5.39
CA CYS A 300 -17.46 8.44 4.36
C CYS A 300 -18.21 9.61 3.71
N SER A 301 -18.59 10.64 4.47
CA SER A 301 -19.27 11.82 3.94
C SER A 301 -18.36 12.66 3.03
N VAL A 302 -17.14 12.97 3.45
CA VAL A 302 -16.20 13.74 2.62
C VAL A 302 -15.88 12.96 1.36
N TRP A 303 -15.58 11.68 1.52
CA TRP A 303 -15.32 10.77 0.42
C TRP A 303 -16.49 10.69 -0.58
N ASN A 304 -17.71 10.59 -0.08
CA ASN A 304 -18.90 10.56 -0.92
C ASN A 304 -19.02 11.82 -1.79
N GLY A 305 -18.64 12.98 -1.24
CA GLY A 305 -18.59 14.24 -2.00
C GLY A 305 -17.57 14.22 -3.14
N GLU A 306 -16.41 13.60 -2.94
CA GLU A 306 -15.37 13.49 -3.98
C GLU A 306 -15.79 12.58 -5.15
N ILE A 307 -16.49 11.47 -4.88
CA ILE A 307 -16.89 10.50 -5.91
C ILE A 307 -18.18 10.87 -6.66
N GLU A 308 -18.97 11.80 -6.13
CA GLU A 308 -20.30 12.16 -6.67
C GLU A 308 -20.25 12.71 -8.11
N ASN A 309 -19.10 13.20 -8.55
CA ASN A 309 -18.94 13.86 -9.85
C ASN A 309 -18.63 12.92 -11.02
N HIS A 310 -18.47 11.61 -10.80
CA HIS A 310 -17.99 10.70 -11.87
C HIS A 310 -18.74 9.37 -11.98
N GLU A 311 -19.75 9.15 -11.14
CA GLU A 311 -20.66 7.99 -11.20
C GLU A 311 -19.94 6.63 -11.39
N TYR A 312 -18.91 6.39 -10.58
CA TYR A 312 -18.13 5.14 -10.61
C TYR A 312 -19.02 3.90 -10.41
N LYS A 313 -18.73 2.83 -11.17
CA LYS A 313 -19.49 1.57 -11.17
C LYS A 313 -18.57 0.34 -11.12
N TYR A 314 -19.07 -0.75 -10.55
CA TYR A 314 -18.32 -2.00 -10.43
C TYR A 314 -17.93 -2.59 -11.78
N ILE A 315 -16.71 -3.15 -11.85
CA ILE A 315 -16.28 -3.98 -12.97
C ILE A 315 -17.01 -5.31 -12.90
N THR A 316 -17.98 -5.51 -13.80
CA THR A 316 -18.86 -6.69 -13.93
C THR A 316 -19.77 -6.97 -12.71
N PRO A 317 -21.06 -7.27 -12.93
CA PRO A 317 -21.99 -7.60 -11.85
C PRO A 317 -21.82 -9.05 -11.42
N GLN A 318 -20.86 -9.32 -10.52
CA GLN A 318 -20.73 -10.61 -9.82
C GLN A 318 -21.11 -10.44 -8.36
N ALA A 319 -21.92 -11.38 -7.85
CA ALA A 319 -22.42 -11.32 -6.48
C ALA A 319 -21.27 -11.46 -5.47
N PRO A 320 -21.29 -10.72 -4.35
CA PRO A 320 -20.32 -10.93 -3.29
C PRO A 320 -20.58 -12.28 -2.63
N TYR A 321 -19.55 -12.87 -2.03
CA TYR A 321 -19.81 -13.85 -0.99
C TYR A 321 -20.16 -13.15 0.33
N THR A 322 -20.96 -13.82 1.14
CA THR A 322 -21.36 -13.31 2.46
C THR A 322 -20.25 -13.56 3.46
N GLY A 323 -19.53 -12.50 3.82
CA GLY A 323 -18.56 -12.50 4.91
C GLY A 323 -19.24 -12.65 6.29
N ARG A 324 -18.41 -12.76 7.33
CA ARG A 324 -18.84 -12.61 8.73
C ARG A 324 -17.85 -11.73 9.49
N VAL A 325 -18.36 -10.89 10.39
CA VAL A 325 -17.52 -10.19 11.37
C VAL A 325 -16.81 -11.24 12.22
N ASN A 326 -15.53 -11.02 12.48
CA ASN A 326 -14.74 -11.92 13.32
C ASN A 326 -14.62 -11.33 14.73
N ASN A 327 -15.50 -11.75 15.64
CA ASN A 327 -15.50 -11.24 17.02
C ASN A 327 -14.23 -11.57 17.83
N ASP A 328 -13.37 -12.49 17.36
CA ASP A 328 -12.05 -12.71 17.96
C ASP A 328 -11.01 -11.67 17.47
N PHE A 329 -11.23 -11.07 16.29
CA PHE A 329 -10.35 -10.07 15.68
C PHE A 329 -10.75 -8.66 16.11
N ARG A 330 -10.48 -8.36 17.38
CA ARG A 330 -10.84 -7.12 18.08
C ARG A 330 -9.62 -6.56 18.82
N LEU A 331 -9.66 -5.27 19.15
CA LEU A 331 -8.61 -4.55 19.86
C LEU A 331 -8.28 -5.17 21.21
N GLU A 332 -9.28 -5.63 21.97
CA GLU A 332 -9.07 -6.41 23.21
C GLU A 332 -8.20 -7.66 23.03
N ASN A 333 -8.14 -8.19 21.81
CA ASN A 333 -7.37 -9.37 21.43
C ASN A 333 -6.11 -9.02 20.61
N ILE A 334 -5.72 -7.75 20.53
CA ILE A 334 -4.62 -7.27 19.66
C ILE A 334 -3.29 -7.97 19.92
N ASN A 335 -3.04 -8.44 21.14
CA ASN A 335 -1.82 -9.19 21.47
C ASN A 335 -1.73 -10.55 20.77
N LYS A 336 -2.83 -11.07 20.21
CA LYS A 336 -2.84 -12.26 19.34
C LYS A 336 -2.41 -11.94 17.90
N TYR A 337 -2.39 -10.66 17.52
CA TYR A 337 -2.17 -10.15 16.17
C TYR A 337 -1.10 -9.04 16.17
N PRO A 338 0.12 -9.30 16.69
CA PRO A 338 1.16 -8.28 16.80
C PRO A 338 1.52 -7.62 15.46
N GLU A 339 1.33 -8.32 14.34
CA GLU A 339 1.55 -7.82 12.98
C GLU A 339 0.60 -6.69 12.56
N VAL A 340 -0.50 -6.49 13.28
CA VAL A 340 -1.53 -5.47 12.95
C VAL A 340 -1.36 -4.20 13.78
N LYS A 341 -0.53 -4.22 14.83
CA LYS A 341 -0.41 -3.10 15.79
C LYS A 341 0.03 -1.80 15.12
N GLU A 342 1.10 -1.86 14.31
CA GLU A 342 1.63 -0.70 13.60
C GLU A 342 0.62 -0.17 12.59
N PHE A 343 -0.02 -1.06 11.82
CA PHE A 343 -1.13 -0.72 10.93
C PHE A 343 -2.21 0.05 11.64
N LEU A 344 -2.66 -0.49 12.75
CA LEU A 344 -3.75 0.09 13.49
C LEU A 344 -3.41 1.51 13.98
N ALA A 345 -2.22 1.69 14.54
CA ALA A 345 -1.75 3.00 15.01
C ALA A 345 -1.64 4.01 13.86
N GLU A 346 -1.02 3.64 12.74
CA GLU A 346 -0.84 4.51 11.57
C GLU A 346 -2.18 4.89 10.93
N GLN A 347 -3.05 3.90 10.70
CA GLN A 347 -4.36 4.11 10.06
C GLN A 347 -5.26 5.01 10.90
N CYS A 348 -5.37 4.69 12.20
CA CYS A 348 -6.22 5.44 13.10
C CYS A 348 -5.69 6.87 13.29
N ALA A 349 -4.37 7.06 13.35
CA ALA A 349 -3.76 8.38 13.44
C ALA A 349 -4.07 9.25 12.22
N GLY A 350 -3.91 8.71 11.01
CA GLY A 350 -4.23 9.42 9.77
C GLY A 350 -5.71 9.82 9.72
N MET A 351 -6.61 8.90 10.04
CA MET A 351 -8.06 9.18 10.08
C MET A 351 -8.46 10.19 11.14
N LEU A 352 -7.95 10.03 12.36
CA LEU A 352 -8.26 10.92 13.47
C LEU A 352 -7.83 12.35 13.15
N LEU A 353 -6.60 12.50 12.65
CA LEU A 353 -6.05 13.78 12.26
C LEU A 353 -6.82 14.41 11.10
N PHE A 354 -7.21 13.60 10.10
CA PHE A 354 -8.07 14.05 9.00
C PHE A 354 -9.42 14.57 9.51
N ALA A 355 -10.12 13.80 10.35
CA ALA A 355 -11.43 14.19 10.86
C ALA A 355 -11.34 15.45 11.74
N PHE A 356 -10.31 15.55 12.59
CA PHE A 356 -10.04 16.70 13.43
C PHE A 356 -9.80 17.97 12.60
N LEU A 357 -8.83 17.93 11.69
CA LEU A 357 -8.42 19.10 10.89
C LEU A 357 -9.47 19.49 9.85
N SER A 358 -10.18 18.51 9.26
CA SER A 358 -11.29 18.82 8.33
C SER A 358 -12.45 19.48 9.06
N SER A 359 -12.77 19.03 10.27
CA SER A 359 -13.82 19.66 11.08
C SER A 359 -13.43 21.10 11.44
N LEU A 360 -12.17 21.33 11.82
CA LEU A 360 -11.64 22.67 12.04
C LEU A 360 -11.73 23.57 10.80
N GLN A 361 -11.37 23.05 9.62
CA GLN A 361 -11.47 23.79 8.36
C GLN A 361 -12.93 24.16 8.04
N LEU A 362 -13.87 23.21 8.19
CA LEU A 362 -15.30 23.47 8.00
C LEU A 362 -15.83 24.52 8.97
N THR A 363 -15.42 24.44 10.24
CA THR A 363 -15.78 25.44 11.25
C THR A 363 -15.17 26.81 10.90
N SER A 364 -13.93 26.86 10.40
CA SER A 364 -13.30 28.09 9.90
C SER A 364 -14.08 28.71 8.73
N ASP A 365 -14.49 27.92 7.74
CA ASP A 365 -15.24 28.42 6.57
C ASP A 365 -16.61 28.98 6.98
N GLN A 366 -17.25 28.40 8.00
CA GLN A 366 -18.47 28.94 8.60
C GLN A 366 -18.21 30.24 9.40
N LEU A 367 -17.01 30.39 9.94
CA LEU A 367 -16.56 31.52 10.77
C LEU A 367 -15.74 32.58 10.00
N GLU A 368 -15.56 32.48 8.68
CA GLU A 368 -14.88 33.49 7.82
C GLU A 368 -15.51 34.90 7.94
N LYS A 369 -16.71 35.00 8.54
CA LYS A 369 -17.36 36.27 8.90
C LYS A 369 -16.75 36.96 10.15
N ILE A 370 -15.81 36.31 10.85
CA ILE A 370 -15.11 36.84 12.02
C ILE A 370 -13.63 37.07 11.64
N PRO A 371 -13.17 38.34 11.51
CA PRO A 371 -11.87 38.69 10.92
C PRO A 371 -10.62 38.03 11.54
N PHE A 372 -10.70 37.63 12.81
CA PHE A 372 -9.59 37.03 13.55
C PHE A 372 -9.49 35.51 13.34
N VAL A 373 -10.62 34.81 13.17
CA VAL A 373 -10.66 33.33 13.14
C VAL A 373 -10.12 32.78 11.82
N GLY A 374 -10.47 33.39 10.69
CA GLY A 374 -9.98 32.96 9.38
C GLY A 374 -8.46 33.11 9.18
N GLN A 375 -7.81 34.04 9.89
CA GLN A 375 -6.35 34.19 9.85
C GLN A 375 -5.62 33.10 10.64
N VAL A 376 -6.22 32.64 11.74
CA VAL A 376 -5.60 31.62 12.61
C VAL A 376 -5.57 30.25 11.95
N PHE A 377 -6.56 29.92 11.12
CA PHE A 377 -6.61 28.65 10.38
C PHE A 377 -6.03 28.74 8.95
N ALA A 378 -5.45 29.87 8.56
CA ALA A 378 -4.76 30.03 7.28
C ALA A 378 -3.72 28.93 6.97
N PRO A 379 -2.96 28.39 7.95
CA PRO A 379 -2.04 27.27 7.70
C PRO A 379 -2.70 26.00 7.16
N LEU A 380 -3.99 25.76 7.43
CA LEU A 380 -4.71 24.57 6.98
C LEU A 380 -5.17 24.66 5.52
N LYS A 381 -5.39 25.87 5.01
CA LYS A 381 -6.04 26.10 3.71
C LYS A 381 -5.21 25.51 2.57
N GLY A 382 -5.74 24.45 1.94
CA GLY A 382 -5.08 23.75 0.84
C GLY A 382 -3.82 22.96 1.24
N GLN A 383 -3.57 22.75 2.53
CA GLN A 383 -2.41 21.99 3.03
C GLN A 383 -2.79 20.77 3.88
N LEU A 384 -4.08 20.46 4.01
CA LEU A 384 -4.60 19.39 4.88
C LEU A 384 -3.84 18.06 4.72
N GLU A 385 -3.72 17.54 3.49
CA GLU A 385 -3.01 16.29 3.19
C GLU A 385 -1.54 16.31 3.64
N LYS A 386 -0.83 17.41 3.31
CA LYS A 386 0.57 17.59 3.67
C LYS A 386 0.76 17.63 5.19
N ILE A 387 -0.14 18.30 5.88
CA ILE A 387 -0.15 18.42 7.34
C ILE A 387 -0.40 17.05 7.98
N ILE A 388 -1.40 16.30 7.49
CA ILE A 388 -1.70 14.94 7.98
C ILE A 388 -0.46 14.05 7.85
N LYS A 389 0.20 14.06 6.68
CA LYS A 389 1.42 13.27 6.46
C LYS A 389 2.57 13.66 7.37
N LEU A 390 2.74 14.95 7.65
CA LEU A 390 3.85 15.43 8.46
C LEU A 390 3.66 15.14 9.95
N TYR A 391 2.43 15.18 10.45
CA TYR A 391 2.15 15.14 11.89
C TYR A 391 1.39 13.89 12.37
N SER A 392 0.97 13.00 11.46
CA SER A 392 0.37 11.70 11.84
C SER A 392 1.26 10.87 12.76
N ALA A 393 2.58 11.01 12.67
CA ALA A 393 3.55 10.32 13.54
C ALA A 393 3.37 10.67 15.03
N ILE A 394 2.92 11.89 15.37
CA ILE A 394 2.66 12.31 16.75
C ILE A 394 1.51 11.48 17.33
N VAL A 395 0.40 11.43 16.59
CA VAL A 395 -0.81 10.68 16.98
C VAL A 395 -0.57 9.17 16.93
N SER A 396 0.14 8.68 15.91
CA SER A 396 0.45 7.24 15.75
C SER A 396 1.28 6.72 16.91
N LYS A 397 2.28 7.48 17.37
CA LYS A 397 3.08 7.11 18.55
C LYS A 397 2.20 6.98 19.80
N PHE A 398 1.30 7.94 20.03
CA PHE A 398 0.36 7.88 21.14
C PHE A 398 -0.54 6.63 21.06
N LEU A 399 -1.13 6.36 19.90
CA LEU A 399 -1.99 5.18 19.71
C LEU A 399 -1.21 3.87 19.87
N ALA A 400 0.04 3.80 19.43
CA ALA A 400 0.91 2.65 19.65
C ALA A 400 1.16 2.41 21.15
N GLU A 401 1.37 3.46 21.95
CA GLU A 401 1.50 3.35 23.41
C GLU A 401 0.23 2.80 24.06
N ILE A 402 -0.96 3.22 23.59
CA ILE A 402 -2.24 2.67 24.05
C ILE A 402 -2.36 1.17 23.70
N ILE A 403 -2.06 0.80 22.45
CA ILE A 403 -2.11 -0.59 21.97
C ILE A 403 -1.17 -1.49 22.76
N ASP A 404 0.03 -1.01 23.08
CA ASP A 404 1.05 -1.78 23.77
C ASP A 404 0.89 -1.84 25.29
N ALA A 405 0.02 -1.00 25.87
CA ALA A 405 -0.28 -1.05 27.31
C ALA A 405 -0.91 -2.40 27.74
N GLY A 406 -1.59 -3.09 26.81
CA GLY A 406 -2.17 -4.42 27.07
C GLY A 406 -3.24 -4.43 28.17
N VAL A 407 -3.98 -3.33 28.29
CA VAL A 407 -5.04 -3.11 29.30
C VAL A 407 -6.42 -3.50 28.77
N THR A 408 -7.46 -3.43 29.60
CA THR A 408 -8.85 -3.71 29.17
C THR A 408 -9.39 -2.60 28.25
N ALA A 409 -10.49 -2.85 27.55
CA ALA A 409 -11.14 -1.85 26.70
C ALA A 409 -11.47 -0.56 27.47
N ASP A 410 -12.12 -0.67 28.63
CA ASP A 410 -12.45 0.48 29.48
C ASP A 410 -11.20 1.28 29.88
N GLN A 411 -10.11 0.58 30.23
CA GLN A 411 -8.84 1.22 30.57
C GLN A 411 -8.18 1.91 29.37
N MET A 412 -8.32 1.36 28.15
CA MET A 412 -7.85 2.04 26.94
C MET A 412 -8.64 3.32 26.68
N VAL A 413 -9.97 3.26 26.84
CA VAL A 413 -10.86 4.43 26.69
C VAL A 413 -10.45 5.53 27.66
N ASP A 414 -10.28 5.20 28.94
CA ASP A 414 -9.83 6.14 29.98
C ASP A 414 -8.47 6.76 29.63
N MET A 415 -7.49 5.95 29.22
CA MET A 415 -6.17 6.43 28.82
C MET A 415 -6.21 7.34 27.58
N ILE A 416 -7.16 7.11 26.67
CA ILE A 416 -7.35 7.96 25.50
C ILE A 416 -7.92 9.32 25.93
N ASP A 417 -8.99 9.31 26.72
CA ASP A 417 -9.63 10.54 27.21
C ASP A 417 -8.68 11.40 28.06
N GLU A 418 -7.80 10.78 28.84
CA GLU A 418 -6.80 11.49 29.65
C GLU A 418 -5.74 12.23 28.82
N LYS A 419 -5.43 11.77 27.61
CA LYS A 419 -4.25 12.22 26.86
C LYS A 419 -4.57 12.91 25.54
N ILE A 420 -5.71 12.61 24.91
CA ILE A 420 -5.96 13.00 23.52
C ILE A 420 -5.88 14.53 23.30
N ASP A 421 -6.36 15.32 24.24
CA ASP A 421 -6.29 16.79 24.16
C ASP A 421 -4.85 17.29 24.09
N SER A 422 -3.95 16.74 24.93
CA SER A 422 -2.53 17.12 24.91
C SER A 422 -1.85 16.72 23.60
N VAL A 423 -2.21 15.56 23.04
CA VAL A 423 -1.68 15.07 21.76
C VAL A 423 -2.13 15.97 20.60
N LEU A 424 -3.40 16.40 20.61
CA LEU A 424 -3.91 17.32 19.59
C LEU A 424 -3.39 18.74 19.76
N GLN A 425 -3.10 19.19 20.99
CA GLN A 425 -2.40 20.45 21.24
C GLN A 425 -1.00 20.43 20.62
N ASP A 426 -0.22 19.35 20.83
CA ASP A 426 1.11 19.20 20.22
C ASP A 426 1.05 19.29 18.69
N VAL A 427 -0.01 18.75 18.08
CA VAL A 427 -0.27 18.87 16.63
C VAL A 427 -0.54 20.32 16.24
N LEU A 428 -1.45 21.02 16.94
CA LEU A 428 -1.76 22.44 16.66
C LEU A 428 -0.51 23.32 16.78
N ASP A 429 0.26 23.13 17.85
CA ASP A 429 1.52 23.85 18.10
C ASP A 429 2.53 23.59 16.98
N SER A 430 2.63 22.33 16.54
CA SER A 430 3.53 21.95 15.46
C SER A 430 3.13 22.55 14.10
N ILE A 431 1.83 22.77 13.85
CA ILE A 431 1.31 23.44 12.65
C ILE A 431 1.45 24.97 12.75
N GLY A 432 1.64 25.49 13.97
CA GLY A 432 1.69 26.92 14.25
C GLY A 432 0.31 27.55 14.37
N ILE A 433 -0.68 26.81 14.87
CA ILE A 433 -2.03 27.31 15.19
C ILE A 433 -2.07 27.65 16.69
N PRO A 434 -2.01 28.94 17.08
CA PRO A 434 -1.96 29.35 18.48
C PRO A 434 -3.36 29.37 19.12
N ILE A 435 -4.04 28.23 19.16
CA ILE A 435 -5.34 28.05 19.82
C ILE A 435 -5.21 26.93 20.86
N ASP A 436 -5.79 27.17 22.03
CA ASP A 436 -5.93 26.17 23.08
C ASP A 436 -6.94 25.08 22.66
N ILE A 437 -6.55 23.82 22.78
CA ILE A 437 -7.34 22.66 22.37
C ILE A 437 -8.72 22.64 23.03
N SER A 438 -8.88 23.15 24.25
CA SER A 438 -10.19 23.21 24.91
C SER A 438 -11.21 24.07 24.14
N ILE A 439 -10.74 25.15 23.50
CA ILE A 439 -11.58 26.01 22.65
C ILE A 439 -12.00 25.24 21.41
N VAL A 440 -11.06 24.53 20.78
CA VAL A 440 -11.33 23.69 19.61
C VAL A 440 -12.34 22.59 19.95
N MET A 441 -12.12 21.85 21.03
CA MET A 441 -12.99 20.76 21.45
C MET A 441 -14.41 21.25 21.79
N SER A 442 -14.56 22.49 22.27
CA SER A 442 -15.87 23.09 22.55
C SER A 442 -16.75 23.36 21.32
N VAL A 443 -16.14 23.46 20.13
CA VAL A 443 -16.85 23.74 18.86
C VAL A 443 -16.98 22.52 17.95
N LEU A 444 -16.29 21.42 18.26
CA LEU A 444 -16.43 20.16 17.54
C LEU A 444 -17.74 19.45 17.92
N PRO A 445 -18.30 18.60 17.03
CA PRO A 445 -19.45 17.78 17.38
C PRO A 445 -19.18 16.93 18.63
N HIS A 446 -20.17 16.89 19.54
CA HIS A 446 -20.08 16.11 20.77
C HIS A 446 -19.75 14.63 20.46
N ASN A 447 -18.80 14.05 21.20
CA ASN A 447 -18.26 12.70 21.00
C ASN A 447 -17.50 12.44 19.68
N LEU A 448 -17.16 13.47 18.89
CA LEU A 448 -16.34 13.25 17.69
C LEU A 448 -14.97 12.67 18.05
N ILE A 449 -14.31 13.29 19.03
CA ILE A 449 -13.02 12.89 19.56
C ILE A 449 -13.24 12.53 21.03
N SER A 450 -13.41 11.25 21.30
CA SER A 450 -13.54 10.67 22.63
C SER A 450 -12.89 9.29 22.64
N GLY A 451 -12.58 8.77 23.83
CA GLY A 451 -12.01 7.44 24.03
C GLY A 451 -12.84 6.36 23.34
N ASP A 452 -14.17 6.39 23.52
CA ASP A 452 -15.09 5.46 22.84
C ASP A 452 -15.03 5.57 21.31
N SER A 453 -15.01 6.78 20.76
CA SER A 453 -14.99 6.99 19.30
C SER A 453 -13.67 6.51 18.69
N ILE A 454 -12.55 6.73 19.38
CA ILE A 454 -11.22 6.30 18.95
C ILE A 454 -11.06 4.78 19.11
N TYR A 455 -11.51 4.20 20.23
CA TYR A 455 -11.49 2.76 20.45
C TYR A 455 -12.31 2.03 19.37
N ASN A 456 -13.55 2.48 19.11
CA ASN A 456 -14.40 1.88 18.08
C ASN A 456 -13.84 2.08 16.66
N LEU A 457 -13.14 3.20 16.40
CA LEU A 457 -12.42 3.39 15.15
C LEU A 457 -11.30 2.36 14.98
N MET A 458 -10.55 2.08 16.05
CA MET A 458 -9.52 1.05 16.03
C MET A 458 -10.11 -0.35 15.82
N ASP A 459 -11.20 -0.69 16.49
CA ASP A 459 -11.91 -1.95 16.26
C ASP A 459 -12.44 -2.07 14.82
N TRP A 460 -12.96 -0.97 14.27
CA TRP A 460 -13.39 -0.90 12.87
C TRP A 460 -12.24 -1.17 11.90
N TYR A 461 -11.05 -0.61 12.17
CA TYR A 461 -9.85 -0.84 11.38
C TYR A 461 -9.29 -2.25 11.50
N MET A 462 -9.38 -2.85 12.69
CA MET A 462 -9.10 -4.27 12.89
C MET A 462 -9.98 -5.11 11.97
N GLN A 463 -11.29 -4.88 11.94
CA GLN A 463 -12.14 -5.61 11.00
C GLN A 463 -11.82 -5.31 9.56
N PHE A 464 -11.57 -4.06 9.19
CA PHE A 464 -11.16 -3.75 7.82
C PHE A 464 -9.96 -4.61 7.39
N TYR A 465 -8.90 -4.67 8.19
CA TYR A 465 -7.72 -5.49 7.89
C TYR A 465 -8.11 -6.96 7.67
N TYR A 466 -8.88 -7.54 8.59
CA TYR A 466 -9.29 -8.94 8.50
C TYR A 466 -10.16 -9.22 7.28
N GLN A 467 -11.17 -8.38 7.01
CA GLN A 467 -12.12 -8.57 5.90
C GLN A 467 -11.43 -8.39 4.55
N HIS A 468 -10.41 -7.53 4.47
CA HIS A 468 -9.70 -7.26 3.23
C HIS A 468 -8.64 -8.33 2.89
N VAL A 469 -8.22 -9.15 3.87
CA VAL A 469 -7.02 -10.00 3.71
C VAL A 469 -7.31 -11.41 4.19
N ASP A 470 -7.36 -11.58 5.52
CA ASP A 470 -7.44 -12.87 6.18
C ASP A 470 -8.73 -13.62 5.84
N GLN A 471 -9.84 -12.88 5.67
CA GLN A 471 -11.10 -13.47 5.27
C GLN A 471 -11.02 -14.16 3.92
N TYR A 472 -10.34 -13.57 2.92
CA TYR A 472 -10.18 -14.23 1.62
C TYR A 472 -9.30 -15.47 1.74
N VAL A 473 -8.20 -15.39 2.50
CA VAL A 473 -7.31 -16.54 2.75
C VAL A 473 -8.08 -17.71 3.39
N ALA A 474 -8.90 -17.40 4.41
CA ALA A 474 -9.69 -18.39 5.14
C ALA A 474 -10.85 -18.95 4.29
N TYR A 475 -11.63 -18.08 3.64
CA TYR A 475 -12.78 -18.46 2.82
C TYR A 475 -12.37 -19.38 1.67
N TYR A 476 -11.28 -19.03 0.97
CA TYR A 476 -10.77 -19.84 -0.12
C TYR A 476 -9.87 -20.99 0.33
N GLY A 477 -9.57 -21.13 1.61
CA GLY A 477 -8.79 -22.24 2.14
C GLY A 477 -7.34 -22.29 1.63
N VAL A 478 -6.73 -21.12 1.37
CA VAL A 478 -5.34 -21.01 0.87
C VAL A 478 -4.31 -20.72 1.98
N GLN A 479 -4.72 -20.89 3.25
CA GLN A 479 -3.89 -20.62 4.43
C GLN A 479 -2.55 -21.33 4.40
N GLU A 480 -2.51 -22.59 3.97
CA GLU A 480 -1.26 -23.37 3.99
C GLU A 480 -0.18 -22.73 3.10
N LEU A 481 -0.56 -22.26 1.90
CA LEU A 481 0.39 -21.55 1.04
C LEU A 481 0.76 -20.20 1.63
N TYR A 482 -0.21 -19.48 2.22
CA TYR A 482 0.01 -18.18 2.85
C TYR A 482 1.08 -18.27 3.96
N ASP A 483 0.99 -19.29 4.82
CA ASP A 483 1.94 -19.53 5.92
C ASP A 483 3.33 -19.93 5.41
N ILE A 484 3.40 -20.83 4.41
CA ILE A 484 4.67 -21.23 3.79
C ILE A 484 5.36 -20.02 3.17
N LYS A 485 4.59 -19.21 2.45
CA LYS A 485 5.06 -17.96 1.83
C LYS A 485 5.69 -17.05 2.88
N ALA A 486 4.97 -16.73 3.95
CA ALA A 486 5.45 -15.81 4.99
C ALA A 486 6.77 -16.31 5.60
N LYS A 487 6.85 -17.60 5.92
CA LYS A 487 8.06 -18.22 6.48
C LYS A 487 9.26 -18.11 5.54
N ILE A 488 9.08 -18.42 4.26
CA ILE A 488 10.18 -18.36 3.27
C ILE A 488 10.66 -16.92 3.11
N THR A 489 9.75 -15.95 2.95
CA THR A 489 10.12 -14.55 2.76
C THR A 489 10.93 -14.01 3.93
N SER A 490 10.54 -14.30 5.19
CA SER A 490 11.33 -13.91 6.37
C SER A 490 12.71 -14.57 6.43
N GLN A 491 12.86 -15.82 5.94
CA GLN A 491 14.15 -16.49 5.89
C GLN A 491 15.08 -15.87 4.85
N VAL A 492 14.54 -15.50 3.68
CA VAL A 492 15.28 -14.82 2.62
C VAL A 492 15.71 -13.43 3.09
N GLU A 493 14.81 -12.65 3.69
CA GLU A 493 15.15 -11.34 4.27
C GLU A 493 16.30 -11.47 5.28
N ALA A 494 16.16 -12.34 6.29
CA ALA A 494 17.19 -12.52 7.32
C ALA A 494 18.56 -12.92 6.74
N ARG A 495 18.58 -13.62 5.60
CA ARG A 495 19.82 -13.94 4.86
C ARG A 495 20.37 -12.69 4.16
N LEU A 496 19.54 -11.96 3.43
CA LEU A 496 19.95 -10.78 2.66
C LEU A 496 20.36 -9.60 3.55
N SER A 497 19.65 -9.32 4.64
CA SER A 497 20.04 -8.25 5.58
C SER A 497 21.39 -8.53 6.24
N LYS A 498 21.74 -9.80 6.48
CA LYS A 498 23.08 -10.18 6.96
C LYS A 498 24.16 -9.93 5.90
N GLU A 499 23.87 -10.18 4.63
CA GLU A 499 24.78 -9.86 3.52
C GLU A 499 24.96 -8.35 3.37
N GLU A 500 23.88 -7.59 3.50
CA GLU A 500 23.89 -6.12 3.40
C GLU A 500 24.65 -5.49 4.57
N ASN A 501 24.41 -5.93 5.81
CA ASN A 501 25.16 -5.47 6.98
C ASN A 501 26.66 -5.77 6.84
N LYS A 502 27.05 -6.96 6.35
CA LYS A 502 28.46 -7.28 6.08
C LYS A 502 29.08 -6.37 5.03
N LYS A 503 28.33 -6.04 3.95
CA LYS A 503 28.79 -5.08 2.94
C LYS A 503 28.90 -3.67 3.51
N GLN A 504 27.96 -3.25 4.35
CA GLN A 504 27.99 -1.95 5.00
C GLN A 504 29.16 -1.83 5.99
N GLU A 505 29.40 -2.85 6.81
CA GLU A 505 30.59 -2.94 7.68
C GLU A 505 31.88 -2.86 6.87
N ALA A 506 31.97 -3.56 5.74
CA ALA A 506 33.14 -3.51 4.86
C ALA A 506 33.34 -2.15 4.16
N ASN A 507 32.27 -1.38 3.95
CA ASN A 507 32.26 -0.12 3.22
C ASN A 507 32.10 1.14 4.11
N THR A 508 32.05 1.00 5.44
CA THR A 508 31.92 2.13 6.35
C THR A 508 33.28 2.79 6.56
N ILE A 509 33.35 4.09 6.31
CA ILE A 509 34.55 4.89 6.57
C ILE A 509 34.36 5.60 7.92
N LEU A 510 35.16 5.23 8.91
CA LEU A 510 35.22 5.95 10.19
C LEU A 510 36.37 6.95 10.15
N LEU A 511 36.06 8.24 10.15
CA LEU A 511 37.05 9.31 10.24
C LEU A 511 36.98 9.96 11.62
N ASN A 512 38.00 9.70 12.45
CA ASN A 512 38.17 10.44 13.69
C ASN A 512 39.02 11.68 13.42
N TYR A 513 38.41 12.86 13.54
CA TYR A 513 39.05 14.15 13.25
C TYR A 513 39.52 14.87 14.54
N GLY A 514 39.44 14.21 15.70
CA GLY A 514 39.93 14.72 16.98
C GLY A 514 39.15 15.94 17.47
N LYS A 515 39.86 16.92 18.07
CA LYS A 515 39.23 18.11 18.68
C LYS A 515 39.16 19.28 17.71
N ALA A 516 37.97 19.86 17.52
CA ALA A 516 37.76 21.05 16.70
C ALA A 516 37.09 22.19 17.47
N LYS A 517 37.20 23.42 16.94
CA LYS A 517 36.48 24.58 17.52
C LYS A 517 34.98 24.43 17.24
N GLU A 518 34.17 25.05 18.09
CA GLU A 518 32.72 25.00 17.99
C GLU A 518 32.19 25.51 16.64
N ASP A 519 32.73 26.62 16.16
CA ASP A 519 32.28 27.21 14.89
C ASP A 519 32.62 26.28 13.71
N ASP A 520 33.79 25.64 13.74
CA ASP A 520 34.18 24.68 12.71
C ASP A 520 33.27 23.42 12.70
N ILE A 521 32.79 23.00 13.87
CA ILE A 521 31.84 21.89 14.01
C ILE A 521 30.45 22.31 13.50
N LYS A 522 30.02 23.54 13.77
CA LYS A 522 28.75 24.08 13.24
C LYS A 522 28.78 24.17 11.72
N ASP A 523 29.87 24.67 11.14
CA ASP A 523 30.05 24.74 9.70
C ASP A 523 29.97 23.33 9.07
N LEU A 524 30.59 22.33 9.71
CA LEU A 524 30.50 20.93 9.27
C LEU A 524 29.05 20.40 9.28
N PHE A 525 28.27 20.71 10.33
CA PHE A 525 26.84 20.35 10.39
C PHE A 525 26.00 21.04 9.30
N ASN A 526 26.39 22.26 8.92
CA ASN A 526 25.73 23.02 7.84
C ASN A 526 26.18 22.58 6.44
N GLY A 527 27.07 21.59 6.33
CA GLY A 527 27.55 21.09 5.05
C GLY A 527 28.57 22.02 4.38
N GLU A 528 29.32 22.79 5.17
CA GLU A 528 30.33 23.73 4.68
C GLU A 528 31.59 23.76 5.57
N GLY A 529 32.53 24.64 5.22
CA GLY A 529 33.72 24.88 6.04
C GLY A 529 34.86 23.88 5.88
N LYS A 530 35.95 24.15 6.59
CA LYS A 530 37.25 23.49 6.39
C LYS A 530 37.29 22.03 6.85
N LEU A 531 36.46 21.64 7.83
CA LEU A 531 36.36 20.25 8.26
C LEU A 531 35.78 19.39 7.14
N LEU A 532 34.72 19.86 6.48
CA LEU A 532 34.10 19.15 5.37
C LEU A 532 35.05 19.00 4.18
N ALA A 533 35.82 20.05 3.86
CA ALA A 533 36.83 19.99 2.81
C ALA A 533 37.88 18.92 3.11
N GLY A 534 38.44 18.89 4.33
CA GLY A 534 39.43 17.88 4.72
C GLY A 534 38.87 16.46 4.74
N ILE A 535 37.64 16.28 5.19
CA ILE A 535 36.92 15.00 5.14
C ILE A 535 36.77 14.53 3.69
N SER A 536 36.36 15.42 2.79
CA SER A 536 36.16 15.12 1.37
C SER A 536 37.46 14.69 0.70
N ASP A 537 38.57 15.35 1.00
CA ASP A 537 39.89 15.01 0.49
C ASP A 537 40.35 13.62 0.95
N VAL A 538 40.17 13.30 2.24
CA VAL A 538 40.52 11.98 2.79
C VAL A 538 39.69 10.88 2.14
N VAL A 539 38.37 11.09 1.99
CA VAL A 539 37.50 10.13 1.31
C VAL A 539 37.91 9.94 -0.15
N ALA A 540 38.26 11.02 -0.86
CA ALA A 540 38.74 10.94 -2.23
C ALA A 540 40.05 10.14 -2.35
N GLN A 541 41.00 10.35 -1.44
CA GLN A 541 42.26 9.60 -1.39
C GLN A 541 42.06 8.12 -1.07
N LEU A 542 41.17 7.80 -0.12
CA LEU A 542 40.82 6.41 0.19
C LEU A 542 40.19 5.70 -1.01
N LYS A 543 39.32 6.39 -1.76
CA LYS A 543 38.73 5.85 -3.01
C LYS A 543 39.76 5.69 -4.12
N GLN A 544 40.70 6.63 -4.25
CA GLN A 544 41.73 6.59 -5.29
C GLN A 544 42.79 5.51 -5.02
N SER A 545 43.11 5.25 -3.76
CA SER A 545 44.06 4.19 -3.36
C SER A 545 43.49 2.78 -3.44
N GLY A 546 42.18 2.63 -3.64
CA GLY A 546 41.50 1.32 -3.65
C GLY A 546 41.31 0.70 -2.25
N THR A 547 41.59 1.47 -1.19
CA THR A 547 41.40 1.04 0.20
C THR A 547 39.92 0.88 0.55
N VAL A 548 39.04 1.62 -0.13
CA VAL A 548 37.58 1.54 -0.01
C VAL A 548 36.94 1.48 -1.40
N GLU A 549 35.76 0.87 -1.51
CA GLU A 549 35.03 0.80 -2.78
C GLU A 549 34.66 2.21 -3.29
N LYS A 550 34.67 2.39 -4.62
CA LYS A 550 34.30 3.67 -5.26
C LYS A 550 32.89 4.14 -4.83
N THR A 551 32.02 3.19 -4.51
CA THR A 551 30.63 3.36 -4.09
C THR A 551 30.43 3.43 -2.58
N ALA A 552 31.48 3.44 -1.75
CA ALA A 552 31.36 3.57 -0.29
C ALA A 552 30.65 4.89 0.09
N GLN A 553 29.60 4.79 0.93
CA GLN A 553 28.71 5.90 1.31
C GLN A 553 28.31 6.04 2.80
N PRO A 554 28.55 5.12 3.75
CA PRO A 554 28.45 5.48 5.16
C PRO A 554 29.78 6.10 5.63
N LEU A 555 29.78 7.41 5.88
CA LEU A 555 30.87 8.12 6.54
C LEU A 555 30.44 8.49 7.97
N VAL A 556 31.15 7.98 8.97
CA VAL A 556 30.96 8.39 10.37
C VAL A 556 32.14 9.28 10.75
N VAL A 557 31.86 10.53 11.09
CA VAL A 557 32.89 11.49 11.51
C VAL A 557 32.76 11.74 13.00
N VAL A 558 33.80 11.42 13.75
CA VAL A 558 33.87 11.72 15.18
C VAL A 558 34.72 12.97 15.37
N VAL A 559 34.09 14.05 15.85
CA VAL A 559 34.75 15.31 16.18
C VAL A 559 34.36 15.73 17.60
N GLU A 560 35.34 15.96 18.45
CA GLU A 560 35.13 16.43 19.82
C GLU A 560 35.23 17.95 19.88
N LYS A 561 34.34 18.61 20.63
CA LYS A 561 34.45 20.04 20.89
C LYS A 561 35.68 20.34 21.74
N LYS A 562 36.57 21.20 21.27
CA LYS A 562 37.71 21.70 22.05
C LYS A 562 37.18 22.57 23.19
N LYS A 563 37.47 22.21 24.45
CA LYS A 563 37.13 23.05 25.61
C LYS A 563 37.84 24.40 25.49
N ASN A 564 37.09 25.49 25.62
CA ASN A 564 37.67 26.83 25.69
C ASN A 564 38.21 27.03 27.12
N ASP A 565 39.54 27.02 27.26
CA ASP A 565 40.20 27.55 28.44
C ASP A 565 40.13 29.08 28.38
N LYS A 566 38.95 29.65 28.70
CA LYS A 566 38.91 31.04 29.15
C LYS A 566 39.26 31.04 30.62
N GLY A 567 40.54 31.30 30.90
CA GLY A 567 40.97 31.76 32.21
C GLY A 567 40.17 33.00 32.61
N LEU A 568 39.76 33.03 33.87
CA LEU A 568 39.30 34.24 34.55
C LEU A 568 40.37 35.34 34.40
N LEU A 569 39.89 36.57 34.16
CA LEU A 569 40.60 37.87 34.10
C LEU A 569 41.06 38.34 32.72
N GLY A 570 40.47 39.45 32.28
CA GLY A 570 40.76 40.20 31.06
C GLY A 570 39.58 41.08 30.68
#